data_AF-X1FVH8-F1
#
_entry.id   AF-X1FVH8-F1
#
_cell.length_a   1.000
_cell.length_b   1.000
_cell.length_c   1.000
_cell.angle_alpha   90.00
_cell.angle_beta   90.00
_cell.angle_gamma   90.00
#
_symmetry.space_group_name_H-M   'P 1'
#
loop_
_entity.id
_entity.type
_entity.pdbx_description
1 polymer ?
#
loop_
_entity_poly.entity_id
_entity_poly.type
_entity_poly.pdbx_seq_one_letter_code
_entity_poly.pdbx_strand_id
1 'polypeptide(L)' 'MQWLIKESIASKGKIPDIIWDKGAMGKEPIIRLFSKNSKDMIEKLKKIIEIIS' A
#
# COMPACT_ATOMS: atom_id res chain seq x y z
N MET A 1 1.10 -12.98 -4.31
CA MET A 1 1.92 -11.84 -3.83
C MET A 1 2.79 -11.27 -4.94
N GLN A 2 3.68 -12.06 -5.56
CA GLN A 2 4.57 -11.56 -6.62
C GLN A 2 3.82 -11.03 -7.86
N TRP A 3 2.69 -11.65 -8.23
CA TRP A 3 1.89 -11.22 -9.38
C TRP A 3 1.31 -9.82 -9.19
N LEU A 4 0.66 -9.54 -8.05
CA LEU A 4 0.06 -8.24 -7.74
C LEU A 4 1.10 -7.11 -7.74
N ILE A 5 2.28 -7.38 -7.19
CA ILE A 5 3.40 -6.42 -7.18
C ILE A 5 3.93 -6.21 -8.61
N LYS A 6 4.11 -7.28 -9.40
CA LYS A 6 4.55 -7.20 -10.80
C LYS A 6 3.56 -6.42 -11.67
N GLU A 7 2.26 -6.73 -11.57
CA GLU A 7 1.17 -6.01 -12.27
C GLU A 7 1.15 -4.52 -11.90
N SER A 8 1.29 -4.21 -10.61
CA SER A 8 1.28 -2.82 -10.15
C SER A 8 2.52 -2.04 -10.58
N ILE A 9 3.68 -2.69 -10.68
CA ILE A 9 4.91 -2.09 -11.21
C ILE A 9 4.79 -1.90 -12.73
N ALA A 10 4.28 -2.90 -13.45
CA ALA A 10 4.11 -2.86 -14.90
C ALA A 10 3.13 -1.77 -15.34
N SER A 11 2.04 -1.57 -14.60
CA SER A 11 1.01 -0.56 -14.92
C SER A 11 1.41 0.88 -14.56
N LYS A 12 2.19 1.10 -13.50
CA LYS A 12 2.54 2.46 -13.02
C LYS A 12 3.98 2.88 -13.34
N GLY A 13 4.83 1.96 -13.81
CA GLY A 13 6.25 2.21 -14.08
C GLY A 13 7.11 2.52 -12.84
N LYS A 14 6.51 2.44 -11.64
CA LYS A 14 7.14 2.70 -10.34
C LYS A 14 6.55 1.76 -9.30
N ILE A 15 7.34 1.45 -8.26
CA ILE A 15 6.86 0.69 -7.10
C ILE A 15 5.83 1.58 -6.37
N PRO A 16 4.57 1.11 -6.19
CA PRO A 16 3.55 1.89 -5.49
C PRO A 16 3.89 2.01 -4.00
N ASP A 17 3.51 3.12 -3.38
CA ASP A 17 3.62 3.27 -1.93
C ASP A 17 2.52 2.48 -1.21
N ILE A 18 1.34 2.29 -1.80
CA ILE A 18 0.21 1.57 -1.18
C ILE A 18 -0.41 0.61 -2.18
N ILE A 19 -0.68 -0.62 -1.74
CA ILE A 19 -1.55 -1.59 -2.41
C ILE A 19 -2.64 -2.00 -1.45
N TRP A 20 -3.89 -1.92 -1.87
CA TRP A 20 -5.03 -2.21 -1.02
C TRP A 20 -6.06 -3.08 -1.75
N ASP A 21 -6.88 -3.78 -0.96
CA ASP A 21 -7.98 -4.60 -1.44
C ASP A 21 -9.22 -4.34 -0.57
N LYS A 22 -10.41 -4.38 -1.20
CA LYS A 22 -11.69 -4.13 -0.53
C LYS A 22 -12.13 -5.28 0.39
N GLY A 23 -11.39 -6.38 0.42
CA GLY A 23 -11.85 -7.63 1.02
C GLY A 23 -12.87 -8.32 0.13
N ALA A 24 -13.35 -9.45 0.61
CA ALA A 24 -14.39 -10.24 -0.04
C ALA A 24 -15.27 -10.88 1.05
N MET A 25 -16.33 -11.58 0.67
CA MET A 25 -17.14 -12.30 1.66
C MET A 25 -16.26 -13.27 2.48
N GLY A 26 -16.21 -13.06 3.80
CA GLY A 26 -15.33 -13.80 4.71
C GLY A 26 -13.86 -13.37 4.73
N LYS A 27 -13.49 -12.25 4.10
CA LYS A 27 -12.12 -11.70 4.11
C LYS A 27 -12.12 -10.22 4.46
N GLU A 28 -11.33 -9.85 5.45
CA GLU A 28 -11.19 -8.45 5.87
C GLU A 28 -10.47 -7.61 4.77
N PRO A 29 -10.86 -6.34 4.61
CA PRO A 29 -10.12 -5.39 3.79
C PRO A 29 -8.69 -5.22 4.31
N ILE A 30 -7.71 -5.12 3.40
CA ILE A 30 -6.30 -4.97 3.77
C ILE A 30 -5.67 -3.85 2.96
N ILE A 31 -4.99 -2.94 3.66
CA ILE A 31 -4.10 -1.93 3.10
C ILE A 31 -2.66 -2.32 3.40
N ARG A 32 -1.79 -2.33 2.38
CA ARG A 32 -0.37 -2.63 2.52
C ARG A 32 0.44 -1.40 2.12
N LEU A 33 1.24 -0.89 3.04
CA LEU A 33 2.13 0.26 2.86
C LEU A 33 3.55 -0.24 2.57
N PHE A 34 4.13 0.25 1.48
CA PHE A 34 5.49 -0.02 1.04
C PHE A 34 6.37 1.23 1.19
N SER A 35 7.57 1.01 1.68
CA SER A 35 8.56 2.06 1.92
C SER A 35 9.97 1.52 1.71
N LYS A 36 10.94 2.41 1.55
CA LYS A 36 12.35 2.02 1.42
C LYS A 36 12.95 1.57 2.75
N ASN A 37 12.45 2.11 3.86
CA ASN A 37 12.87 1.80 5.22
C ASN A 37 11.75 2.14 6.22
N SER A 38 11.96 1.79 7.49
CA SER A 38 11.00 2.03 8.57
C SER A 38 10.70 3.51 8.79
N LYS A 39 11.71 4.40 8.72
CA LYS A 39 11.50 5.84 8.89
C LYS A 39 10.59 6.42 7.81
N ASP A 40 10.83 6.08 6.54
CA ASP A 40 9.97 6.44 5.41
C ASP A 40 8.54 5.89 5.58
N MET A 41 8.39 4.69 6.16
CA MET A 41 7.07 4.12 6.45
C MET A 41 6.28 4.97 7.44
N ILE A 42 6.90 5.35 8.56
CA ILE A 42 6.24 6.12 9.61
C ILE A 42 5.84 7.51 9.10
N GLU A 43 6.70 8.17 8.33
CA GLU A 43 6.38 9.49 7.76
C GLU A 43 5.23 9.42 6.75
N LYS A 44 5.17 8.37 5.91
CA LYS A 44 4.01 8.14 5.05
C LYS A 44 2.75 7.87 5.85
N LEU A 45 2.83 7.05 6.90
CA LEU A 45 1.69 6.73 7.75
C LEU A 45 1.13 7.98 8.45
N LYS A 46 1.99 8.86 8.97
CA LYS A 46 1.57 10.14 9.57
C LYS A 46 0.76 10.99 8.60
N LYS A 47 1.26 11.16 7.37
CA LYS A 47 0.55 11.91 6.32
C LYS A 47 -0.81 11.33 6.01
N ILE A 48 -0.93 10.00 5.99
CA ILE A 48 -2.22 9.33 5.79
C ILE A 48 -3.14 9.71 6.95
N ILE A 49 -2.69 9.52 8.20
CA ILE A 49 -3.48 9.82 9.40
C ILE A 49 -3.92 11.29 9.45
N GLU A 50 -3.05 12.25 9.10
CA GLU A 50 -3.38 13.68 9.03
C GLU A 50 -4.50 14.01 8.05
N ILE A 51 -4.69 13.22 6.98
CA ILE A 51 -5.75 13.43 5.98
C ILE A 51 -7.09 12.89 6.46
N ILE A 52 -7.09 11.85 7.30
CA ILE A 52 -8.31 11.20 7.82
C ILE A 52 -8.70 11.66 9.22
N SER A 53 -7.84 12.42 9.92
CA SER A 53 -8.15 13.08 11.20
C SER A 53 -8.89 14.39 11.00
#